data_AF-A0A350I0X9-F1
#
_entry.id   AF-A0A350I0X9-F1
#
_cell.length_a   1.000
_cell.length_b   1.000
_cell.length_c   1.000
_cell.angle_alpha   90.00
_cell.angle_beta   90.00
_cell.angle_gamma   90.00
#
_symmetry.space_group_name_H-M   'P 1'
#
loop_
_entity.id
_entity.type
_entity.pdbx_description
1 polymer ?
#
loop_
_entity_poly.entity_id
_entity_poly.type
_entity_poly.pdbx_seq_one_letter_code
_entity_poly.pdbx_strand_id
1 'polypeptide(L)'
;MQDVAALAAITLVSSLGGSAESLDASMTTILVTSVGGMGMLIGFTWIASRYIVNPALNWSLPIPGMMFIWSLGWCFLFVAIAHGFGLSHEIGAFLAGLSLAQSRFSSELRRRVHPLMNFFVVIFFVVLGIGIKFNLSATMWLQVFTLSACVMLLKCLIIIGVLWKMGRRKEGSILVGMHLAQISEFSLILIALAGRKGLVTQEIQTMVAWTGIITIAISSYGVFFRKTILHWIQNNHRLCELFQWAEPESKSHSPLGETTKNILVIGMNAMGRDIVKQLASRGEMVTAIDSDPVKLKDLPCNTLHGNIHDWDLLDSAGFSKAKMVVSALQIEEANQLLAFRSHAADIPCCVMAPDTLVMPALLELDVSYFMTPFADGIKRQKAELSKRGLLDK
;
A
#
# COMPACT_ATOMS: atom_id res chain seq x y z
N MET A 1 7.19 -8.98 -3.58
CA MET A 1 8.28 -9.79 -4.17
C MET A 1 9.60 -9.63 -3.41
N GLN A 2 9.99 -8.42 -2.97
CA GLN A 2 11.21 -8.24 -2.16
C GLN A 2 11.21 -9.09 -0.88
N ASP A 3 10.07 -9.17 -0.19
CA ASP A 3 9.94 -9.97 1.04
C ASP A 3 10.07 -11.48 0.79
N VAL A 4 9.67 -11.96 -0.39
CA VAL A 4 9.84 -13.36 -0.79
C VAL A 4 11.32 -13.70 -1.03
N ALA A 5 12.07 -12.78 -1.63
CA ALA A 5 13.52 -12.94 -1.78
C ALA A 5 14.24 -12.91 -0.42
N ALA A 6 13.80 -12.04 0.49
CA ALA A 6 14.30 -12.02 1.86
C ALA A 6 13.99 -13.32 2.60
N LEU A 7 12.79 -13.89 2.43
CA LEU A 7 12.39 -15.19 2.97
C LEU A 7 13.30 -16.32 2.48
N ALA A 8 13.63 -16.33 1.18
CA ALA A 8 14.57 -17.29 0.61
C ALA A 8 15.97 -17.14 1.24
N ALA A 9 16.45 -15.91 1.43
CA ALA A 9 17.71 -15.65 2.11
C ALA A 9 17.70 -16.12 3.58
N ILE A 10 16.60 -15.86 4.31
CA ILE A 10 16.40 -16.35 5.69
C ILE A 10 16.45 -17.88 5.74
N THR A 11 15.85 -18.55 4.74
CA THR A 11 15.86 -20.02 4.64
C THR A 11 17.26 -20.55 4.44
N LEU A 12 18.03 -19.94 3.54
CA LEU A 12 19.42 -20.30 3.29
C LEU A 12 20.30 -20.08 4.53
N VAL A 13 20.17 -18.94 5.18
CA VAL A 13 20.89 -18.63 6.44
C VAL A 13 20.50 -19.59 7.56
N SER A 14 19.21 -19.95 7.63
CA SER A 14 18.73 -20.92 8.63
C SER A 14 19.29 -22.31 8.40
N SER A 15 19.38 -22.72 7.14
CA SER A 15 19.98 -23.98 6.70
C SER A 15 21.48 -24.04 7.04
N LEU A 16 22.22 -22.97 6.76
CA LEU A 16 23.68 -22.90 6.93
C LEU A 16 24.15 -22.84 8.38
N GLY A 17 23.35 -22.29 9.29
CA GLY A 17 23.70 -22.20 10.71
C GLY A 17 23.05 -23.26 11.59
N GLY A 18 22.83 -24.48 11.07
CA GLY A 18 22.41 -25.63 11.86
C GLY A 18 23.50 -26.03 12.86
N SER A 19 23.11 -26.43 14.07
CA SER A 19 23.99 -26.83 15.16
C SER A 19 25.01 -27.88 14.72
N ALA A 20 26.23 -27.75 15.23
CA ALA A 20 27.37 -28.64 15.03
C ALA A 20 27.18 -30.07 15.58
N GLU A 21 25.94 -30.51 15.84
CA GLU A 21 25.61 -31.85 16.36
C GLU A 21 25.26 -32.86 15.26
N SER A 22 25.04 -32.44 14.01
CA SER A 22 24.85 -33.37 12.87
C SER A 22 26.06 -33.37 11.94
N LEU A 23 27.18 -33.90 12.42
CA LEU A 23 28.46 -33.99 11.69
C LEU A 23 28.46 -35.01 10.52
N ASP A 24 27.34 -35.66 10.22
CA ASP A 24 27.24 -36.70 9.16
C ASP A 24 26.26 -36.33 8.03
N ALA A 25 25.57 -35.19 8.12
CA ALA A 25 24.66 -34.74 7.09
C ALA A 25 25.41 -33.89 6.04
N SER A 26 25.60 -34.45 4.85
CA SER A 26 26.16 -33.72 3.71
C SER A 26 25.42 -32.39 3.46
N MET A 27 26.14 -31.37 3.00
CA MET A 27 25.59 -30.03 2.71
C MET A 27 24.39 -30.08 1.74
N THR A 28 24.33 -31.12 0.90
CA THR A 28 23.20 -31.44 0.03
C THR A 28 21.95 -31.89 0.80
N THR A 29 22.08 -32.69 1.86
CA THR A 29 20.95 -33.10 2.72
C THR A 29 20.34 -31.90 3.44
N ILE A 30 21.17 -30.98 3.93
CA ILE A 30 20.72 -29.77 4.63
C ILE A 30 19.99 -28.80 3.68
N LEU A 31 20.50 -28.63 2.46
CA LEU A 31 19.84 -27.84 1.42
C LEU A 31 18.53 -28.49 0.93
N VAL A 32 18.52 -29.80 0.69
CA VAL A 32 17.32 -30.54 0.22
C VAL A 32 16.22 -30.53 1.29
N THR A 33 16.56 -30.73 2.56
CA THR A 33 15.57 -30.68 3.66
C THR A 33 15.02 -29.27 3.86
N SER A 34 15.85 -28.22 3.75
CA SER A 34 15.39 -26.83 3.90
C SER A 34 14.53 -26.36 2.72
N VAL A 35 14.92 -26.69 1.49
CA VAL A 35 14.15 -26.36 0.29
C VAL A 35 12.87 -27.20 0.21
N GLY A 36 12.95 -28.49 0.55
CA GLY A 36 11.80 -29.40 0.63
C GLY A 36 10.81 -28.97 1.70
N GLY A 37 11.30 -28.62 2.90
CA GLY A 37 10.50 -28.06 3.98
C GLY A 37 9.78 -26.78 3.56
N MET A 38 10.49 -25.85 2.91
CA MET A 38 9.89 -24.62 2.38
C MET A 38 8.80 -24.92 1.33
N GLY A 39 9.06 -25.82 0.38
CA GLY A 39 8.09 -26.23 -0.63
C GLY A 39 6.83 -26.84 -0.01
N MET A 40 7.01 -27.70 0.99
CA MET A 40 5.91 -28.31 1.73
C MET A 40 5.11 -27.27 2.52
N LEU A 41 5.76 -26.31 3.17
CA LEU A 41 5.09 -25.25 3.93
C LEU A 41 4.33 -24.29 3.02
N ILE A 42 4.87 -23.95 1.84
CA ILE A 42 4.15 -23.19 0.81
C ILE A 42 2.92 -23.98 0.32
N GLY A 43 3.08 -25.28 0.05
CA GLY A 43 1.97 -26.16 -0.33
C GLY A 43 0.88 -26.23 0.74
N PHE A 44 1.28 -26.39 2.00
CA PHE A 44 0.40 -26.35 3.15
C PHE A 44 -0.31 -25.00 3.27
N THR A 45 0.41 -23.88 3.09
CA THR A 45 -0.16 -22.53 3.09
C THR A 45 -1.27 -22.38 2.06
N TRP A 46 -1.03 -22.90 0.84
CA TRP A 46 -1.98 -22.83 -0.27
C TRP A 46 -3.22 -23.69 -0.04
N ILE A 47 -3.06 -24.90 0.49
CA ILE A 47 -4.17 -25.78 0.86
C ILE A 47 -4.96 -25.14 2.01
N ALA A 48 -4.26 -24.69 3.04
CA ALA A 48 -4.87 -24.18 4.26
C ALA A 48 -5.62 -22.85 4.01
N SER A 49 -5.09 -21.96 3.16
CA SER A 49 -5.78 -20.70 2.81
C SER A 49 -7.11 -20.96 2.11
N ARG A 50 -7.19 -22.00 1.30
CA ARG A 50 -8.39 -22.35 0.53
C ARG A 50 -9.40 -23.14 1.35
N TYR A 51 -8.95 -24.11 2.15
CA TYR A 51 -9.82 -25.10 2.78
C TYR A 51 -10.01 -24.93 4.29
N ILE A 52 -9.05 -24.35 5.01
CA ILE A 52 -9.10 -24.31 6.49
C ILE A 52 -9.43 -22.91 6.99
N VAL A 53 -8.77 -21.89 6.45
CA VAL A 53 -8.88 -20.51 6.92
C VAL A 53 -10.29 -19.95 6.76
N ASN A 54 -10.88 -20.07 5.58
CA ASN A 54 -12.22 -19.52 5.31
C ASN A 54 -13.33 -20.13 6.19
N PRO A 55 -13.48 -21.47 6.30
CA PRO A 55 -14.53 -22.03 7.15
C PRO A 55 -14.29 -21.78 8.65
N ALA A 56 -13.05 -21.80 9.11
CA ALA A 56 -12.76 -21.53 10.51
C ALA A 56 -13.02 -20.06 10.88
N LEU A 57 -12.68 -19.12 10.00
CA LEU A 57 -13.01 -17.71 10.20
C LEU A 57 -14.53 -17.48 10.16
N ASN A 58 -15.26 -18.12 9.24
CA ASN A 58 -16.73 -18.07 9.20
C ASN A 58 -17.37 -18.57 10.51
N TRP A 59 -16.84 -19.64 11.10
CA TRP A 59 -17.33 -20.16 12.38
C TRP A 59 -17.06 -19.19 13.55
N SER A 60 -15.99 -18.40 13.47
CA SER A 60 -15.60 -17.45 14.52
C SER A 60 -16.32 -16.10 14.49
N LEU A 61 -17.10 -15.81 13.43
CA LEU A 61 -17.85 -14.55 13.25
C LEU A 61 -18.84 -14.21 14.37
N PRO A 62 -19.58 -15.16 14.99
CA PRO A 62 -20.63 -14.82 15.95
C PRO A 62 -20.10 -14.27 17.28
N ILE A 63 -18.80 -14.45 17.58
CA ILE A 63 -18.23 -14.15 18.89
C ILE A 63 -17.25 -12.98 18.79
N PRO A 64 -17.52 -11.83 19.45
CA PRO A 64 -16.64 -10.68 19.46
C PRO A 64 -15.22 -11.05 19.91
N GLY A 65 -14.20 -10.73 19.10
CA GLY A 65 -12.79 -10.94 19.43
C GLY A 65 -12.22 -12.32 19.10
N MET A 66 -13.07 -13.30 18.77
CA MET A 66 -12.60 -14.67 18.52
C MET A 66 -11.77 -14.81 17.24
N MET A 67 -12.06 -13.99 16.22
CA MET A 67 -11.24 -13.90 14.99
C MET A 67 -9.79 -13.52 15.27
N PHE A 68 -9.56 -12.64 16.25
CA PHE A 68 -8.22 -12.19 16.62
C PHE A 68 -7.43 -13.32 17.29
N ILE A 69 -8.04 -13.99 18.27
CA ILE A 69 -7.43 -15.14 18.96
C ILE A 69 -7.13 -16.26 17.96
N TRP A 70 -8.07 -16.54 17.06
CA TRP A 70 -7.88 -17.57 16.03
C TRP A 70 -6.74 -17.21 15.07
N SER A 71 -6.63 -15.94 14.65
CA SER A 71 -5.53 -15.49 13.79
C SER A 71 -4.16 -15.60 14.45
N LEU A 72 -4.07 -15.32 15.76
CA LEU A 72 -2.83 -15.52 16.53
C LEU A 72 -2.51 -17.00 16.70
N GLY A 73 -3.52 -17.81 17.04
CA GLY A 73 -3.36 -19.27 17.12
C GLY A 73 -2.89 -19.87 15.79
N TRP A 74 -3.43 -19.38 14.68
CA TRP A 74 -3.02 -19.75 13.33
C TRP A 74 -1.56 -19.37 13.05
N CYS A 75 -1.14 -18.17 13.45
CA CYS A 75 0.25 -17.73 13.38
C CYS A 75 1.18 -18.67 14.16
N PHE A 76 0.88 -18.94 15.43
CA PHE A 76 1.69 -19.82 16.26
C PHE A 76 1.72 -21.27 15.76
N LEU A 77 0.61 -21.76 15.19
CA LEU A 77 0.58 -23.09 14.56
C LEU A 77 1.56 -23.18 13.39
N PHE A 78 1.56 -22.19 12.50
CA PHE A 78 2.50 -22.14 11.37
C PHE A 78 3.96 -22.00 11.83
N VAL A 79 4.21 -21.21 12.87
CA VAL A 79 5.55 -21.09 13.47
C VAL A 79 6.00 -22.43 14.06
N ALA A 80 5.12 -23.15 14.76
CA ALA A 80 5.42 -24.46 15.32
C ALA A 80 5.69 -25.51 14.23
N ILE A 81 4.89 -25.51 13.15
CA ILE A 81 5.12 -26.37 11.98
C ILE A 81 6.46 -26.04 11.33
N ALA A 82 6.76 -24.76 11.09
CA ALA A 82 8.04 -24.32 10.51
C ALA A 82 9.23 -24.78 11.36
N HIS A 83 9.15 -24.60 12.68
CA HIS A 83 10.17 -25.08 13.60
C HIS A 83 10.35 -26.61 13.53
N GLY A 84 9.26 -27.37 13.43
CA GLY A 84 9.30 -28.83 13.25
C GLY A 84 10.00 -29.29 11.97
N PHE A 85 10.01 -28.46 10.93
CA PHE A 85 10.74 -28.69 9.68
C PHE A 85 12.16 -28.08 9.68
N GLY A 86 12.65 -27.58 10.82
CA GLY A 86 13.98 -26.94 10.92
C GLY A 86 14.05 -25.58 10.22
N LEU A 87 12.90 -24.99 9.89
CA LEU A 87 12.81 -23.65 9.30
C LEU A 87 12.77 -22.58 10.40
N SER A 88 13.03 -21.34 9.99
CA SER A 88 13.02 -20.20 10.89
C SER A 88 11.59 -19.82 11.31
N HIS A 89 11.45 -19.30 12.53
CA HIS A 89 10.16 -18.84 13.07
C HIS A 89 9.55 -17.74 12.19
N GLU A 90 10.41 -16.89 11.62
CA GLU A 90 10.05 -15.79 10.74
C GLU A 90 9.37 -16.30 9.46
N ILE A 91 9.81 -17.45 8.93
CA ILE A 91 9.20 -18.09 7.76
C ILE A 91 7.78 -18.57 8.07
N GLY A 92 7.60 -19.24 9.21
CA GLY A 92 6.28 -19.68 9.66
C GLY A 92 5.32 -18.51 9.83
N ALA A 93 5.75 -17.46 10.53
CA ALA A 93 4.93 -16.27 10.75
C ALA A 93 4.54 -15.56 9.43
N PHE A 94 5.48 -15.44 8.48
CA PHE A 94 5.20 -14.84 7.17
C PHE A 94 4.17 -15.65 6.37
N LEU A 95 4.34 -16.98 6.31
CA LEU A 95 3.42 -17.86 5.60
C LEU A 95 2.03 -17.91 6.26
N ALA A 96 1.95 -17.82 7.58
CA ALA A 96 0.68 -17.68 8.29
C ALA A 96 -0.07 -16.41 7.86
N GLY A 97 0.64 -15.28 7.84
CA GLY A 97 0.11 -14.00 7.37
C GLY A 97 -0.35 -14.05 5.92
N LEU A 98 0.46 -14.69 5.04
CA LEU A 98 0.10 -14.89 3.64
C LEU A 98 -1.15 -15.75 3.45
N SER A 99 -1.34 -16.76 4.31
CA SER A 99 -2.54 -17.60 4.34
C SER A 99 -3.78 -16.78 4.71
N LEU A 100 -3.69 -15.96 5.76
CA LEU A 100 -4.78 -15.10 6.23
C LEU A 100 -5.09 -13.96 5.26
N ALA A 101 -4.09 -13.41 4.57
CA ALA A 101 -4.23 -12.32 3.61
C ALA A 101 -5.09 -12.71 2.39
N GLN A 102 -5.14 -14.00 2.04
CA GLN A 102 -5.97 -14.53 0.95
C GLN A 102 -7.43 -14.78 1.36
N SER A 103 -7.76 -14.65 2.66
CA SER A 103 -9.11 -14.84 3.16
C SER A 103 -10.03 -13.66 2.83
N ARG A 104 -11.35 -13.90 2.82
CA ARG A 104 -12.37 -12.85 2.62
C ARG A 104 -12.41 -11.82 3.76
N PHE A 105 -11.85 -12.16 4.92
CA PHE A 105 -11.84 -11.32 6.13
C PHE A 105 -10.49 -10.64 6.38
N SER A 106 -9.62 -10.59 5.37
CA SER A 106 -8.27 -10.03 5.49
C SER A 106 -8.26 -8.56 5.92
N SER A 107 -9.22 -7.74 5.48
CA SER A 107 -9.37 -6.34 5.89
C SER A 107 -9.69 -6.21 7.39
N GLU A 108 -10.66 -6.99 7.89
CA GLU A 108 -11.06 -7.01 9.29
C GLU A 108 -9.93 -7.52 10.19
N LEU A 109 -9.28 -8.61 9.80
CA LEU A 109 -8.14 -9.17 10.52
C LEU A 109 -6.98 -8.17 10.57
N ARG A 110 -6.68 -7.50 9.45
CA ARG A 110 -5.65 -6.46 9.39
C ARG A 110 -5.95 -5.34 10.39
N ARG A 111 -7.19 -4.84 10.44
CA ARG A 111 -7.58 -3.78 11.38
C ARG A 111 -7.39 -4.20 12.85
N ARG A 112 -7.69 -5.45 13.17
CA ARG A 112 -7.55 -5.99 14.55
C ARG A 112 -6.11 -6.28 14.95
N VAL A 113 -5.28 -6.73 14.01
CA VAL A 113 -3.86 -7.06 14.26
C VAL A 113 -2.96 -5.83 14.20
N HIS A 114 -3.38 -4.77 13.49
CA HIS A 114 -2.57 -3.56 13.28
C HIS A 114 -2.03 -2.91 14.57
N PRO A 115 -2.81 -2.75 15.67
CA PRO A 115 -2.29 -2.21 16.92
C PRO A 115 -1.15 -3.07 17.51
N LEU A 116 -1.30 -4.40 17.42
CA LEU A 116 -0.30 -5.35 17.90
C LEU A 116 0.98 -5.29 17.06
N MET A 117 0.83 -5.22 15.74
CA MET A 117 1.94 -5.04 14.80
C MET A 117 2.72 -3.76 15.12
N ASN A 118 2.03 -2.63 15.28
CA ASN A 118 2.67 -1.35 15.61
C ASN A 118 3.44 -1.43 16.93
N PHE A 119 2.86 -2.07 17.95
CA PHE A 119 3.51 -2.26 19.24
C PHE A 119 4.80 -3.08 19.12
N PHE A 120 4.74 -4.24 18.44
CA PHE A 120 5.92 -5.09 18.28
C PHE A 120 6.99 -4.52 17.35
N VAL A 121 6.61 -3.74 16.33
CA VAL A 121 7.57 -3.03 15.47
C VAL A 121 8.37 -2.02 16.29
N VAL A 122 7.71 -1.24 17.16
CA VAL A 122 8.41 -0.31 18.07
C VAL A 122 9.38 -1.07 18.98
N ILE A 123 8.94 -2.17 19.59
CA ILE A 123 9.80 -2.99 20.45
C ILE A 123 10.98 -3.56 19.65
N PHE A 124 10.75 -4.07 18.45
CA PHE A 124 11.80 -4.60 17.58
C PHE A 124 12.89 -3.57 17.34
N PHE A 125 12.52 -2.33 16.98
CA PHE A 125 13.49 -1.26 16.75
C PHE A 125 14.19 -0.80 18.02
N VAL A 126 13.51 -0.78 19.18
CA VAL A 126 14.14 -0.48 20.48
C VAL A 126 15.19 -1.53 20.84
N VAL A 127 14.84 -2.81 20.73
CA VAL A 127 15.76 -3.93 21.01
C VAL A 127 16.95 -3.91 20.05
N LEU A 128 16.70 -3.68 18.76
CA LEU A 128 17.75 -3.52 17.77
C LEU A 128 18.66 -2.33 18.10
N GLY A 129 18.09 -1.21 18.54
CA GLY A 129 18.81 -0.03 19.00
C GLY A 129 19.74 -0.29 20.18
N ILE A 130 19.27 -1.04 21.19
CA ILE A 130 20.07 -1.40 22.38
C ILE A 130 21.26 -2.30 22.01
N GLY A 131 21.10 -3.17 21.00
CA GLY A 131 22.16 -4.07 20.54
C GLY A 131 23.28 -3.39 19.75
N ILE A 132 23.11 -2.12 19.36
CA ILE A 132 24.08 -1.39 18.54
C ILE A 132 25.22 -0.82 19.40
N LYS A 133 26.45 -1.06 18.95
CA LYS A 133 27.63 -0.39 19.48
C LYS A 133 27.76 1.02 18.87
N PHE A 134 27.80 2.04 19.72
CA PHE A 134 28.01 3.44 19.32
C PHE A 134 29.48 3.80 19.11
N ASN A 135 30.39 3.06 19.73
CA ASN A 135 31.83 3.30 19.61
C ASN A 135 32.38 2.68 18.32
N LEU A 136 32.04 3.30 17.19
CA LEU A 136 32.49 2.92 15.86
C LEU A 136 33.78 3.67 15.48
N SER A 137 34.69 2.97 14.81
CA SER A 137 35.86 3.63 14.21
C SER A 137 35.44 4.55 13.06
N ALA A 138 36.26 5.56 12.75
CA ALA A 138 36.02 6.45 11.62
C ALA A 138 35.88 5.69 10.28
N THR A 139 36.68 4.63 10.10
CA THR A 139 36.62 3.73 8.93
C THR A 139 35.26 3.04 8.84
N MET A 140 34.72 2.58 9.96
CA MET A 140 33.44 1.88 9.99
C MET A 140 32.27 2.84 9.70
N TRP A 141 32.33 4.09 10.18
CA TRP A 141 31.38 5.14 9.78
C TRP A 141 31.41 5.39 8.28
N LEU A 142 32.62 5.47 7.68
CA LEU A 142 32.76 5.65 6.23
C LEU A 142 32.12 4.48 5.46
N GLN A 143 32.31 3.24 5.92
CA GLN A 143 31.67 2.07 5.33
C GLN A 143 30.14 2.12 5.46
N VAL A 144 29.61 2.50 6.63
CA VAL A 144 28.17 2.65 6.87
C VAL A 144 27.55 3.68 5.92
N PHE A 145 28.17 4.86 5.77
CA PHE A 145 27.67 5.89 4.86
C PHE A 145 27.76 5.46 3.40
N THR A 146 28.88 4.84 3.01
CA THR A 146 29.09 4.32 1.64
C THR A 146 28.05 3.25 1.30
N LEU A 147 27.81 2.30 2.22
CA LEU A 147 26.80 1.26 2.04
C LEU A 147 25.39 1.84 1.98
N SER A 148 25.07 2.80 2.84
CA SER A 148 23.75 3.47 2.86
C SER A 148 23.48 4.19 1.54
N ALA A 149 24.44 4.99 1.08
CA ALA A 149 24.34 5.71 -0.19
C ALA A 149 24.23 4.75 -1.37
N CYS A 150 25.06 3.69 -1.40
CA CYS A 150 25.04 2.69 -2.45
C CYS A 150 23.68 1.99 -2.54
N VAL A 151 23.16 1.50 -1.42
CA VAL A 151 21.86 0.80 -1.37
C VAL A 151 20.73 1.73 -1.80
N MET A 152 20.68 2.95 -1.27
CA MET A 152 19.61 3.89 -1.60
C MET A 152 19.64 4.30 -3.06
N LEU A 153 20.81 4.71 -3.58
CA LEU A 153 20.94 5.15 -4.97
C LEU A 153 20.66 4.02 -5.95
N LEU A 154 21.29 2.86 -5.75
CA LEU A 154 21.14 1.73 -6.65
C LEU A 154 19.68 1.24 -6.69
N LYS A 155 19.07 1.05 -5.52
CA LYS A 155 17.69 0.55 -5.42
C LYS A 155 16.70 1.56 -5.98
N CYS A 156 16.88 2.85 -5.69
CA CYS A 156 16.08 3.93 -6.25
C CYS A 156 16.15 3.94 -7.79
N LEU A 157 17.36 3.91 -8.36
CA LEU A 157 17.58 3.91 -9.81
C LEU A 157 16.99 2.68 -10.49
N ILE A 158 17.15 1.49 -9.92
CA ILE A 158 16.56 0.26 -10.45
C ILE A 158 15.03 0.39 -10.52
N ILE A 159 14.40 0.86 -9.44
CA ILE A 159 12.94 0.98 -9.37
C ILE A 159 12.44 2.03 -10.37
N ILE A 160 13.08 3.19 -10.43
CA ILE A 160 12.76 4.24 -11.39
C ILE A 160 12.87 3.71 -12.82
N GLY A 161 13.98 3.05 -13.16
CA GLY A 161 14.22 2.50 -14.50
C GLY A 161 13.20 1.44 -14.91
N VAL A 162 12.82 0.54 -13.98
CA VAL A 162 11.77 -0.46 -14.22
C VAL A 162 10.43 0.21 -14.47
N LEU A 163 10.05 1.19 -13.65
CA LEU A 163 8.76 1.87 -13.77
C LEU A 163 8.65 2.70 -15.06
N TRP A 164 9.76 3.32 -15.50
CA TRP A 164 9.79 4.01 -16.79
C TRP A 164 9.65 3.06 -17.96
N LYS A 165 10.30 1.89 -17.91
CA LYS A 165 10.13 0.85 -18.94
C LYS A 165 8.70 0.33 -19.00
N MET A 166 7.98 0.35 -17.88
CA MET A 166 6.55 0.03 -17.81
C MET A 166 5.63 1.19 -18.24
N GLY A 167 6.16 2.33 -18.71
CA GLY A 167 5.39 3.49 -19.16
C GLY A 167 4.70 4.25 -18.02
N ARG A 168 5.18 4.15 -16.78
CA ARG A 168 4.60 4.89 -15.64
C ARG A 168 5.07 6.36 -15.65
N ARG A 169 4.24 7.27 -15.12
CA ARG A 169 4.57 8.70 -15.00
C ARG A 169 5.89 8.85 -14.24
N LYS A 170 6.80 9.64 -14.79
CA LYS A 170 8.17 9.76 -14.29
C LYS A 170 8.23 10.33 -12.87
N GLU A 171 7.37 11.32 -12.58
CA GLU A 171 7.20 11.88 -11.23
C GLU A 171 6.79 10.82 -10.20
N GLY A 172 5.73 10.06 -10.50
CA GLY A 172 5.28 8.98 -9.62
C GLY A 172 6.34 7.90 -9.46
N SER A 173 7.14 7.64 -10.50
CA SER A 173 8.23 6.66 -10.45
C SER A 173 9.37 7.10 -9.55
N ILE A 174 9.74 8.38 -9.55
CA ILE A 174 10.76 8.95 -8.65
C ILE A 174 10.30 8.86 -7.20
N LEU A 175 9.05 9.22 -6.92
CA LEU A 175 8.45 9.10 -5.58
C LEU A 175 8.53 7.65 -5.09
N VAL A 176 8.03 6.72 -5.89
CA VAL A 176 8.04 5.28 -5.55
C VAL A 176 9.46 4.77 -5.37
N GLY A 177 10.40 5.19 -6.22
CA GLY A 177 11.82 4.89 -6.09
C GLY A 177 12.40 5.35 -4.76
N MET A 178 12.18 6.60 -4.37
CA MET A 178 12.65 7.15 -3.09
C MET A 178 12.02 6.47 -1.87
N HIS A 179 10.72 6.16 -1.94
CA HIS A 179 10.02 5.46 -0.86
C HIS A 179 10.50 4.02 -0.66
N LEU A 180 10.86 3.34 -1.75
CA LEU A 180 11.30 1.95 -1.71
C LEU A 180 12.82 1.79 -1.61
N ALA A 181 13.59 2.89 -1.63
CA ALA A 181 15.05 2.89 -1.59
C ALA A 181 15.64 2.41 -0.26
N GLN A 182 14.89 2.51 0.84
CA GLN A 182 15.38 2.09 2.16
C GLN A 182 15.62 0.57 2.25
N ILE A 183 16.47 0.20 3.20
CA ILE A 183 16.64 -1.21 3.58
C ILE A 183 15.31 -1.76 4.12
N SER A 184 15.01 -3.02 3.80
CA SER A 184 13.79 -3.68 4.29
C SER A 184 13.95 -4.10 5.74
N GLU A 185 12.86 -4.07 6.51
CA GLU A 185 12.80 -4.62 7.87
C GLU A 185 13.25 -6.08 7.91
N PHE A 186 12.94 -6.85 6.86
CA PHE A 186 13.39 -8.23 6.72
C PHE A 186 14.91 -8.37 6.62
N SER A 187 15.62 -7.36 6.11
CA SER A 187 17.10 -7.37 6.08
C SER A 187 17.69 -7.21 7.48
N LEU A 188 17.04 -6.43 8.35
CA LEU A 188 17.43 -6.28 9.76
C LEU A 188 17.17 -7.56 10.55
N ILE A 189 16.05 -8.23 10.26
CA ILE A 189 15.73 -9.54 10.84
C ILE A 189 16.75 -10.59 10.38
N LEU A 190 17.10 -10.60 9.09
CA LEU A 190 18.08 -11.54 8.52
C LEU A 190 19.46 -11.39 9.17
N ILE A 191 19.97 -10.17 9.35
CA ILE A 191 21.30 -9.97 9.95
C ILE A 191 21.32 -10.32 11.45
N ALA A 192 20.22 -10.08 12.16
CA ALA A 192 20.07 -10.50 13.54
C ALA A 192 20.06 -12.04 13.66
N LEU A 193 19.36 -12.74 12.75
CA LEU A 193 19.38 -14.20 12.67
C LEU A 193 20.78 -14.73 12.31
N ALA A 194 21.43 -14.13 11.31
CA ALA A 194 22.74 -14.57 10.84
C ALA A 194 23.79 -14.53 11.96
N GLY A 195 23.81 -13.48 12.80
CA GLY A 195 24.80 -13.44 13.89
C GLY A 195 24.39 -14.26 15.11
N ARG A 196 23.10 -14.52 15.35
CA ARG A 196 22.68 -15.56 16.32
C ARG A 196 23.23 -16.94 15.91
N LYS A 197 23.36 -17.19 14.61
CA LYS A 197 23.94 -18.40 14.02
C LYS A 197 25.47 -18.33 13.84
N GLY A 198 26.12 -17.25 14.27
CA GLY A 198 27.57 -17.07 14.13
C GLY A 198 28.07 -16.90 12.68
N LEU A 199 27.18 -16.69 11.71
CA LEU A 199 27.52 -16.56 10.28
C LEU A 199 28.09 -15.19 9.92
N VAL A 200 27.87 -14.18 10.77
CA VAL A 200 28.37 -12.82 10.61
C VAL A 200 29.00 -12.32 11.90
N THR A 201 30.04 -11.52 11.77
CA THR A 201 30.69 -10.88 12.92
C THR A 201 29.80 -9.79 13.50
N GLN A 202 30.01 -9.48 14.78
CA GLN A 202 29.29 -8.38 15.46
C GLN A 202 29.52 -7.02 14.78
N GLU A 203 30.67 -6.85 14.12
CA GLU A 203 30.99 -5.66 13.32
C GLU A 203 30.04 -5.51 12.13
N ILE A 204 29.84 -6.58 11.35
CA ILE A 204 28.89 -6.57 10.21
C ILE A 204 27.47 -6.33 10.70
N GLN A 205 27.06 -6.97 11.81
CA GLN A 205 25.73 -6.73 12.39
C GLN A 205 25.52 -5.26 12.74
N THR A 206 26.50 -4.66 13.41
CA THR A 206 26.46 -3.24 13.81
C THR A 206 26.44 -2.34 12.59
N MET A 207 27.25 -2.64 11.56
CA MET A 207 27.29 -1.89 10.30
C MET A 207 25.93 -1.90 9.60
N VAL A 208 25.33 -3.07 9.38
CA VAL A 208 24.03 -3.22 8.70
C VAL A 208 22.91 -2.58 9.52
N ALA A 209 22.96 -2.66 10.85
CA ALA A 209 21.98 -2.02 11.72
C ALA A 209 22.01 -0.49 11.59
N TRP A 210 23.21 0.13 11.60
CA TRP A 210 23.36 1.56 11.33
C TRP A 210 22.95 1.96 9.92
N THR A 211 23.30 1.16 8.90
CA THR A 211 22.83 1.38 7.53
C THR A 211 21.30 1.34 7.46
N GLY A 212 20.65 0.41 8.16
CA GLY A 212 19.19 0.36 8.28
C GLY A 212 18.61 1.64 8.89
N ILE A 213 19.13 2.07 10.04
CA ILE A 213 18.68 3.31 10.72
C ILE A 213 18.84 4.53 9.81
N ILE A 214 20.00 4.71 9.19
CA ILE A 214 20.28 5.87 8.33
C ILE A 214 19.35 5.86 7.11
N THR A 215 19.20 4.72 6.44
CA THR A 215 18.36 4.64 5.25
C THR A 215 16.87 4.85 5.56
N ILE A 216 16.39 4.33 6.70
CA ILE A 216 15.01 4.56 7.19
C ILE A 216 14.80 6.03 7.55
N ALA A 217 15.75 6.65 8.26
CA ALA A 217 15.68 8.05 8.61
C ALA A 217 15.63 8.93 7.36
N ILE A 218 16.57 8.75 6.43
CA ILE A 218 16.62 9.52 5.18
C ILE A 218 15.34 9.31 4.36
N SER A 219 14.83 8.08 4.24
CA SER A 219 13.59 7.81 3.51
C SER A 219 12.38 8.48 4.17
N SER A 220 12.28 8.42 5.51
CA SER A 220 11.22 9.07 6.29
C SER A 220 11.21 10.58 6.09
N TYR A 221 12.39 11.23 6.15
CA TYR A 221 12.52 12.65 5.83
C TYR A 221 12.22 12.95 4.36
N GLY A 222 12.60 12.06 3.44
CA GLY A 222 12.26 12.18 2.01
C GLY A 222 10.76 12.19 1.74
N VAL A 223 9.98 11.42 2.52
CA VAL A 223 8.51 11.45 2.46
C VAL A 223 7.96 12.79 2.93
N PHE A 224 8.49 13.30 4.04
CA PHE A 224 8.06 14.57 4.63
C PHE A 224 8.35 15.76 3.70
N PHE A 225 9.54 15.79 3.11
CA PHE A 225 9.97 16.86 2.20
C PHE A 225 9.66 16.57 0.72
N ARG A 226 8.74 15.64 0.42
CA ARG A 226 8.39 15.25 -0.94
C ARG A 226 8.05 16.42 -1.85
N LYS A 227 7.24 17.38 -1.36
CA LYS A 227 6.88 18.58 -2.14
C LYS A 227 8.13 19.42 -2.46
N THR A 228 9.01 19.65 -1.49
CA THR A 228 10.25 20.41 -1.68
C THR A 228 11.20 19.71 -2.65
N ILE A 229 11.35 18.38 -2.53
CA ILE A 229 12.19 17.58 -3.42
C ILE A 229 11.66 17.64 -4.85
N LEU A 230 10.35 17.51 -5.04
CA LEU A 230 9.74 17.61 -6.37
C LEU A 230 9.95 19.00 -6.99
N HIS A 231 9.68 20.07 -6.24
CA HIS A 231 9.91 21.43 -6.72
C HIS A 231 11.39 21.68 -7.03
N TRP A 232 12.33 21.16 -6.22
CA TRP A 232 13.75 21.27 -6.51
C TRP A 232 14.16 20.52 -7.78
N ILE A 233 13.59 19.34 -8.03
CA ILE A 233 13.83 18.58 -9.27
C ILE A 233 13.26 19.33 -10.48
N GLN A 234 12.05 19.88 -10.37
CA GLN A 234 11.40 20.66 -11.43
C GLN A 234 12.20 21.92 -11.78
N ASN A 235 12.72 22.63 -10.78
CA ASN A 235 13.44 23.88 -10.98
C ASN A 235 14.88 23.67 -11.52
N ASN A 236 15.37 22.43 -11.50
CA ASN A 236 16.67 22.07 -12.07
C ASN A 236 16.49 21.57 -13.51
N HIS A 237 16.77 22.45 -14.49
CA HIS A 237 16.64 22.16 -15.92
C HIS A 237 17.26 20.82 -16.37
N ARG A 238 18.44 20.46 -15.86
CA ARG A 238 19.12 19.19 -16.21
C ARG A 238 18.37 17.94 -15.73
N LEU A 239 17.76 18.01 -14.56
CA LEU A 239 16.98 16.89 -14.02
C LEU A 239 15.61 16.84 -14.69
N CYS A 240 15.00 17.99 -14.95
CA CYS A 240 13.73 18.12 -15.65
C CYS A 240 13.77 17.52 -17.07
N GLU A 241 14.84 17.78 -17.83
CA GLU A 241 15.09 17.18 -19.15
C GLU A 241 15.38 15.67 -19.08
N LEU A 242 16.25 15.24 -18.17
CA LEU A 242 16.55 13.82 -17.95
C LEU A 242 15.28 13.03 -17.60
N PHE A 243 14.41 13.64 -16.80
CA PHE A 243 13.14 13.09 -16.38
C PHE A 243 11.97 13.43 -17.30
N GLN A 244 12.19 13.96 -18.52
CA GLN A 244 11.18 14.45 -19.48
C GLN A 244 9.86 14.82 -18.80
N TRP A 245 9.94 15.77 -17.88
CA TRP A 245 8.79 16.21 -17.12
C TRP A 245 7.85 16.93 -18.09
N ALA A 246 6.82 16.24 -18.57
CA ALA A 246 5.79 16.87 -19.39
C ALA A 246 4.94 17.73 -18.45
N GLU A 247 4.91 19.04 -18.69
CA GLU A 247 3.85 19.88 -18.17
C GLU A 247 2.51 19.22 -18.51
N PRO A 248 1.56 19.13 -17.57
CA PRO A 248 0.23 18.68 -17.92
C PRO A 248 -0.29 19.61 -19.02
N GLU A 249 -0.54 19.06 -20.21
CA GLU A 249 -1.28 19.75 -21.27
C GLU A 249 -2.69 20.04 -20.75
N SER A 250 -2.81 21.12 -19.99
CA SER A 250 -4.07 21.80 -19.74
C SER A 250 -4.51 22.36 -21.08
N LYS A 251 -5.35 21.62 -21.81
CA LYS A 251 -6.23 22.23 -22.80
C LYS A 251 -7.21 23.14 -22.05
N SER A 252 -6.72 24.34 -21.75
CA SER A 252 -7.52 25.45 -21.26
C SER A 252 -8.48 25.85 -22.38
N HIS A 253 -9.72 25.36 -22.31
CA HIS A 253 -10.81 26.02 -23.00
C HIS A 253 -11.25 27.21 -22.14
N SER A 254 -10.68 28.38 -22.46
CA SER A 254 -11.04 29.73 -22.05
C SER A 254 -11.06 30.05 -20.54
N PRO A 255 -10.50 31.20 -20.11
CA PRO A 255 -10.78 31.72 -18.78
C PRO A 255 -12.26 32.11 -18.73
N LEU A 256 -13.05 31.39 -17.93
CA LEU A 256 -14.41 31.80 -17.60
C LEU A 256 -14.33 32.89 -16.54
N GLY A 257 -15.01 34.01 -16.82
CA GLY A 257 -15.19 35.13 -15.89
C GLY A 257 -15.74 34.67 -14.54
N GLU A 258 -15.36 35.44 -13.51
CA GLU A 258 -15.42 35.15 -12.08
C GLU A 258 -16.80 34.90 -11.43
N THR A 259 -17.85 34.53 -12.16
CA THR A 259 -19.23 34.63 -11.63
C THR A 259 -20.15 33.41 -11.81
N THR A 260 -19.70 32.26 -12.34
CA THR A 260 -20.57 31.07 -12.48
C THR A 260 -20.13 29.92 -11.58
N LYS A 261 -21.07 29.38 -10.79
CA LYS A 261 -20.85 28.25 -9.88
C LYS A 261 -20.77 26.95 -10.69
N ASN A 262 -19.59 26.34 -10.78
CA ASN A 262 -19.37 25.08 -11.51
C ASN A 262 -19.66 23.85 -10.63
N ILE A 263 -20.05 22.73 -11.24
CA ILE A 263 -20.13 21.42 -10.59
C ILE A 263 -18.81 20.68 -10.83
N LEU A 264 -18.13 20.28 -9.76
CA LEU A 264 -16.92 19.45 -9.87
C LEU A 264 -17.31 17.98 -9.81
N VAL A 265 -16.92 17.21 -10.82
CA VAL A 265 -17.08 15.75 -10.82
C VAL A 265 -15.70 15.11 -10.77
N ILE A 266 -15.45 14.34 -9.72
CA ILE A 266 -14.16 13.76 -9.38
C ILE A 266 -14.23 12.24 -9.58
N GLY A 267 -13.32 11.71 -10.40
CA GLY A 267 -13.24 10.30 -10.77
C GLY A 267 -14.06 9.99 -12.03
N MET A 268 -13.37 9.78 -13.16
CA MET A 268 -13.95 9.50 -14.47
C MET A 268 -14.05 8.01 -14.77
N ASN A 269 -14.58 7.24 -13.82
CA ASN A 269 -15.02 5.86 -14.08
C ASN A 269 -16.32 5.85 -14.91
N ALA A 270 -16.88 4.65 -15.14
CA ALA A 270 -18.12 4.52 -15.91
C ALA A 270 -19.26 5.41 -15.37
N MET A 271 -19.40 5.51 -14.05
CA MET A 271 -20.41 6.36 -13.41
C MET A 271 -20.07 7.85 -13.55
N GLY A 272 -18.84 8.26 -13.22
CA GLY A 272 -18.44 9.68 -13.30
C GLY A 272 -18.57 10.25 -14.71
N ARG A 273 -18.17 9.50 -15.74
CA ARG A 273 -18.34 9.92 -17.14
C ARG A 273 -19.80 10.04 -17.54
N ASP A 274 -20.68 9.16 -17.05
CA ASP A 274 -22.11 9.24 -17.31
C ASP A 274 -22.74 10.45 -16.63
N ILE A 275 -22.40 10.71 -15.37
CA ILE A 275 -22.83 11.91 -14.62
C ILE A 275 -22.42 13.18 -15.36
N VAL A 276 -21.16 13.28 -15.80
CA VAL A 276 -20.67 14.43 -16.56
C VAL A 276 -21.49 14.66 -17.83
N LYS A 277 -21.76 13.59 -18.60
CA LYS A 277 -22.55 13.68 -19.83
C LYS A 277 -24.00 14.13 -19.56
N GLN A 278 -24.62 13.62 -18.50
CA GLN A 278 -25.98 13.99 -18.12
C GLN A 278 -26.09 15.43 -17.60
N LEU A 279 -25.09 15.90 -16.85
CA LEU A 279 -25.05 17.27 -16.37
C LEU A 279 -24.78 18.26 -17.52
N ALA A 280 -23.82 17.93 -18.39
CA ALA A 280 -23.49 18.76 -19.55
C ALA A 280 -24.67 18.84 -20.54
N SER A 281 -25.42 17.76 -20.76
CA SER A 281 -26.60 17.78 -21.64
C SER A 281 -27.76 18.62 -21.09
N ARG A 282 -27.77 18.88 -19.78
CA ARG A 282 -28.71 19.79 -19.11
C ARG A 282 -28.24 21.25 -19.09
N GLY A 283 -27.09 21.55 -19.69
CA GLY A 283 -26.51 22.90 -19.75
C GLY A 283 -25.79 23.33 -18.47
N GLU A 284 -25.50 22.42 -17.55
CA GLU A 284 -24.72 22.74 -16.35
C GLU A 284 -23.23 22.86 -16.69
N MET A 285 -22.54 23.80 -16.05
CA MET A 285 -21.10 23.97 -16.18
C MET A 285 -20.38 22.94 -15.30
N VAL A 286 -19.70 22.00 -15.94
CA VAL A 286 -19.05 20.87 -15.26
C VAL A 286 -17.54 20.90 -15.47
N THR A 287 -16.79 20.65 -14.40
CA THR A 287 -15.35 20.38 -14.45
C THR A 287 -15.12 18.92 -14.04
N ALA A 288 -14.61 18.13 -14.97
CA ALA A 288 -14.25 16.73 -14.76
C ALA A 288 -12.79 16.60 -14.30
N ILE A 289 -12.55 15.91 -13.19
CA ILE A 289 -11.21 15.71 -12.61
C ILE A 289 -10.91 14.22 -12.50
N ASP A 290 -9.79 13.77 -13.05
CA ASP A 290 -9.24 12.44 -12.81
C ASP A 290 -7.70 12.47 -12.83
N SER A 291 -7.08 11.51 -12.16
CA SER A 291 -5.64 11.26 -12.18
C SER A 291 -5.14 10.58 -13.47
N ASP A 292 -6.05 10.00 -14.26
CA ASP A 292 -5.77 9.33 -15.53
C ASP A 292 -6.27 10.17 -16.71
N PRO A 293 -5.36 10.71 -17.56
CA PRO A 293 -5.72 11.59 -18.67
C PRO A 293 -6.51 10.85 -19.76
N VAL A 294 -6.41 9.51 -19.86
CA VAL A 294 -7.15 8.74 -20.86
C VAL A 294 -8.65 8.79 -20.58
N LYS A 295 -9.05 8.80 -19.31
CA LYS A 295 -10.47 8.83 -18.91
C LYS A 295 -11.14 10.18 -19.15
N LEU A 296 -10.34 11.24 -19.26
CA LEU A 296 -10.80 12.60 -19.53
C LEU A 296 -11.07 12.85 -21.02
N LYS A 297 -10.70 11.91 -21.91
CA LYS A 297 -10.97 12.05 -23.35
C LYS A 297 -12.47 11.99 -23.66
N ASP A 298 -12.85 12.77 -24.67
CA ASP A 298 -14.20 12.80 -25.26
C ASP A 298 -15.30 13.21 -24.27
N LEU A 299 -14.99 14.07 -23.31
CA LEU A 299 -15.96 14.65 -22.39
C LEU A 299 -16.46 16.01 -22.93
N PRO A 300 -17.77 16.29 -22.84
CA PRO A 300 -18.37 17.54 -23.33
C PRO A 300 -18.20 18.72 -22.34
N CYS A 301 -17.14 18.71 -21.52
CA CYS A 301 -16.97 19.67 -20.42
C CYS A 301 -15.49 20.02 -20.21
N ASN A 302 -15.24 20.97 -19.30
CA ASN A 302 -13.87 21.28 -18.90
C ASN A 302 -13.26 20.08 -18.19
N THR A 303 -12.00 19.77 -18.49
CA THR A 303 -11.28 18.64 -17.92
C THR A 303 -10.03 19.14 -17.24
N LEU A 304 -9.73 18.58 -16.07
CA LEU A 304 -8.55 18.90 -15.30
C LEU A 304 -7.88 17.60 -14.86
N HIS A 305 -6.63 17.43 -15.26
CA HIS A 305 -5.84 16.27 -14.89
C HIS A 305 -5.21 16.50 -13.52
N GLY A 306 -5.61 15.74 -12.51
CA GLY A 306 -5.18 15.99 -11.14
C GLY A 306 -5.53 14.88 -10.15
N ASN A 307 -4.83 14.89 -9.00
CA ASN A 307 -5.12 14.00 -7.89
C ASN A 307 -5.88 14.78 -6.80
N ILE A 308 -6.87 14.15 -6.18
CA ILE A 308 -7.63 14.72 -5.06
C ILE A 308 -6.79 15.13 -3.85
N HIS A 309 -5.59 14.56 -3.71
CA HIS A 309 -4.66 14.93 -2.64
C HIS A 309 -3.89 16.24 -2.94
N ASP A 310 -4.01 16.77 -4.15
CA ASP A 310 -3.45 18.05 -4.54
C ASP A 310 -4.49 19.16 -4.35
N TRP A 311 -4.47 19.78 -3.17
CA TRP A 311 -5.46 20.77 -2.80
C TRP A 311 -5.35 22.06 -3.60
N ASP A 312 -4.13 22.46 -3.96
CA ASP A 312 -3.89 23.68 -4.74
C ASP A 312 -4.52 23.55 -6.15
N LEU A 313 -4.51 22.32 -6.70
CA LEU A 313 -5.21 21.98 -7.94
C LEU A 313 -6.73 22.01 -7.79
N LEU A 314 -7.29 21.48 -6.69
CA LEU A 314 -8.73 21.54 -6.46
C LEU A 314 -9.24 22.96 -6.24
N ASP A 315 -8.49 23.80 -5.53
CA ASP A 315 -8.86 25.19 -5.30
C ASP A 315 -8.80 26.01 -6.59
N SER A 316 -7.76 25.81 -7.41
CA SER A 316 -7.68 26.40 -8.76
C SER A 316 -8.77 25.88 -9.72
N ALA A 317 -9.29 24.67 -9.50
CA ALA A 317 -10.49 24.16 -10.19
C ALA A 317 -11.80 24.83 -9.74
N GLY A 318 -11.73 25.70 -8.73
CA GLY A 318 -12.87 26.41 -8.17
C GLY A 318 -13.63 25.63 -7.11
N PHE A 319 -12.99 24.66 -6.41
CA PHE A 319 -13.65 23.88 -5.36
C PHE A 319 -14.37 24.78 -4.36
N SER A 320 -13.71 25.81 -3.83
CA SER A 320 -14.26 26.72 -2.81
C SER A 320 -15.51 27.51 -3.26
N LYS A 321 -15.79 27.58 -4.56
CA LYS A 321 -16.95 28.29 -5.14
C LYS A 321 -17.90 27.35 -5.89
N ALA A 322 -17.71 26.04 -5.74
CA ALA A 322 -18.46 25.05 -6.47
C ALA A 322 -19.95 25.07 -6.08
N LYS A 323 -20.83 24.81 -7.06
CA LYS A 323 -22.25 24.57 -6.82
C LYS A 323 -22.48 23.26 -6.06
N MET A 324 -21.68 22.25 -6.41
CA MET A 324 -21.73 20.91 -5.84
C MET A 324 -20.44 20.17 -6.18
N VAL A 325 -20.03 19.27 -5.30
CA VAL A 325 -18.93 18.32 -5.55
C VAL A 325 -19.50 16.92 -5.65
N VAL A 326 -19.18 16.19 -6.72
CA VAL A 326 -19.60 14.80 -6.93
C VAL A 326 -18.37 13.92 -7.00
N SER A 327 -18.21 13.01 -6.03
CA SER A 327 -17.17 11.99 -6.06
C SER A 327 -17.73 10.66 -6.57
N ALA A 328 -17.26 10.24 -7.74
CA ALA A 328 -17.49 8.91 -8.26
C ALA A 328 -16.32 7.95 -7.96
N LEU A 329 -15.43 8.29 -7.02
CA LEU A 329 -14.31 7.43 -6.62
C LEU A 329 -14.80 6.23 -5.79
N GLN A 330 -14.16 5.07 -5.99
CA GLN A 330 -14.38 3.85 -5.20
C GLN A 330 -13.34 3.71 -4.07
N ILE A 331 -12.85 4.84 -3.55
CA ILE A 331 -11.81 4.90 -2.52
C ILE A 331 -12.44 5.59 -1.32
N GLU A 332 -12.55 4.88 -0.20
CA GLU A 332 -13.25 5.36 0.99
C GLU A 332 -12.58 6.60 1.58
N GLU A 333 -11.25 6.57 1.74
CA GLU A 333 -10.47 7.67 2.31
C GLU A 333 -10.56 8.94 1.44
N ALA A 334 -10.63 8.76 0.12
CA ALA A 334 -10.83 9.85 -0.83
C ALA A 334 -12.20 10.50 -0.65
N ASN A 335 -13.25 9.69 -0.51
CA ASN A 335 -14.62 10.17 -0.34
C ASN A 335 -14.82 10.86 1.02
N GLN A 336 -14.23 10.31 2.09
CA GLN A 336 -14.22 10.96 3.41
C GLN A 336 -13.50 12.31 3.38
N LEU A 337 -12.33 12.38 2.73
CA LEU A 337 -11.60 13.65 2.59
C LEU A 337 -12.42 14.70 1.84
N LEU A 338 -13.04 14.31 0.72
CA LEU A 338 -13.89 15.21 -0.06
C LEU A 338 -15.12 15.66 0.73
N ALA A 339 -15.80 14.73 1.41
CA ALA A 339 -16.95 15.04 2.26
C ALA A 339 -16.58 16.03 3.37
N PHE A 340 -15.51 15.75 4.11
CA PHE A 340 -15.01 16.63 5.17
C PHE A 340 -14.69 18.05 4.66
N ARG A 341 -14.04 18.15 3.49
CA ARG A 341 -13.69 19.45 2.89
C ARG A 341 -14.90 20.20 2.35
N SER A 342 -15.84 19.49 1.73
CA SER A 342 -17.09 20.07 1.24
C SER A 342 -17.93 20.60 2.41
N HIS A 343 -18.02 19.84 3.51
CA HIS A 343 -18.69 20.30 4.73
C HIS A 343 -18.01 21.55 5.32
N ALA A 344 -16.68 21.55 5.43
CA ALA A 344 -15.93 22.71 5.93
C ALA A 344 -16.08 23.98 5.06
N ALA A 345 -16.40 23.82 3.78
CA ALA A 345 -16.61 24.91 2.82
C ALA A 345 -18.10 25.24 2.59
N ASP A 346 -19.03 24.58 3.29
CA ASP A 346 -20.48 24.69 3.11
C ASP A 346 -20.94 24.41 1.66
N ILE A 347 -20.36 23.38 1.05
CA ILE A 347 -20.66 22.96 -0.33
C ILE A 347 -21.41 21.64 -0.30
N PRO A 348 -22.56 21.52 -1.00
CA PRO A 348 -23.23 20.24 -1.15
C PRO A 348 -22.31 19.19 -1.78
N CYS A 349 -22.21 18.03 -1.16
CA CYS A 349 -21.41 16.93 -1.67
C CYS A 349 -22.23 15.66 -1.91
N CYS A 350 -21.89 14.99 -3.00
CA CYS A 350 -22.44 13.71 -3.39
C CYS A 350 -21.27 12.72 -3.50
N VAL A 351 -21.26 11.68 -2.68
CA VAL A 351 -20.15 10.70 -2.67
C VAL A 351 -20.66 9.29 -2.93
N MET A 352 -19.83 8.49 -3.59
CA MET A 352 -20.09 7.07 -3.77
C MET A 352 -19.86 6.30 -2.47
N ALA A 353 -20.88 5.56 -2.04
CA ALA A 353 -20.79 4.57 -0.96
C ALA A 353 -20.94 3.17 -1.58
N PRO A 354 -19.84 2.50 -1.96
CA PRO A 354 -19.93 1.18 -2.58
C PRO A 354 -20.46 0.11 -1.61
N ASP A 355 -20.22 0.29 -0.30
CA ASP A 355 -20.76 -0.58 0.76
C ASP A 355 -21.60 0.26 1.73
N THR A 356 -22.73 -0.30 2.15
CA THR A 356 -23.59 0.25 3.21
C THR A 356 -22.87 0.42 4.55
N LEU A 357 -21.80 -0.36 4.80
CA LEU A 357 -21.00 -0.25 6.02
C LEU A 357 -20.25 1.08 6.14
N VAL A 358 -20.00 1.78 5.03
CA VAL A 358 -19.28 3.06 4.99
C VAL A 358 -20.21 4.26 5.22
N MET A 359 -21.52 4.07 5.04
CA MET A 359 -22.51 5.15 5.13
C MET A 359 -22.56 5.86 6.49
N PRO A 360 -22.45 5.18 7.66
CA PRO A 360 -22.50 5.86 8.96
C PRO A 360 -21.38 6.91 9.13
N ALA A 361 -20.14 6.57 8.77
CA ALA A 361 -19.00 7.49 8.89
C ALA A 361 -19.13 8.70 7.94
N LEU A 362 -19.79 8.54 6.80
CA LEU A 362 -20.03 9.63 5.86
C LEU A 362 -21.27 10.46 6.22
N LEU A 363 -22.27 9.88 6.89
CA LEU A 363 -23.44 10.60 7.42
C LEU A 363 -23.04 11.59 8.52
N GLU A 364 -22.05 11.24 9.34
CA GLU A 364 -21.46 12.16 10.34
C GLU A 364 -20.81 13.39 9.70
N LEU A 365 -20.47 13.34 8.41
CA LEU A 365 -19.85 14.43 7.64
C LEU A 365 -20.86 15.27 6.83
N ASP A 366 -22.16 15.14 7.12
CA ASP A 366 -23.26 15.91 6.50
C ASP A 366 -23.27 15.85 4.96
N VAL A 367 -22.96 14.66 4.42
CA VAL A 367 -23.03 14.41 2.98
C VAL A 367 -24.47 14.59 2.49
N SER A 368 -24.64 15.46 1.48
CA SER A 368 -25.96 15.81 0.94
C SER A 368 -26.64 14.66 0.18
N TYR A 369 -25.86 13.79 -0.46
CA TYR A 369 -26.38 12.64 -1.18
C TYR A 369 -25.39 11.46 -1.28
N PHE A 370 -25.91 10.24 -1.18
CA PHE A 370 -25.14 9.00 -1.34
C PHE A 370 -25.47 8.30 -2.64
N MET A 371 -24.44 7.99 -3.43
CA MET A 371 -24.57 7.09 -4.58
C MET A 371 -24.23 5.66 -4.16
N THR A 372 -25.21 4.75 -4.18
CA THR A 372 -25.07 3.35 -3.77
C THR A 372 -25.26 2.36 -4.93
N PRO A 373 -24.37 2.36 -5.95
CA PRO A 373 -24.57 1.62 -7.19
C PRO A 373 -24.77 0.11 -7.01
N PHE A 374 -24.07 -0.50 -6.05
CA PHE A 374 -24.20 -1.93 -5.79
C PHE A 374 -25.55 -2.28 -5.17
N ALA A 375 -26.00 -1.52 -4.16
CA ALA A 375 -27.30 -1.73 -3.54
C ALA A 375 -28.44 -1.50 -4.54
N ASP A 376 -28.35 -0.45 -5.35
CA ASP A 376 -29.35 -0.14 -6.38
C ASP A 376 -29.34 -1.16 -7.52
N GLY A 377 -28.14 -1.62 -7.90
CA GLY A 377 -27.94 -2.71 -8.86
C GLY A 377 -28.59 -4.01 -8.39
N ILE A 378 -28.38 -4.40 -7.13
CA ILE A 378 -29.01 -5.58 -6.52
C ILE A 378 -30.53 -5.45 -6.52
N LYS A 379 -31.08 -4.30 -6.10
CA LYS A 379 -32.53 -4.05 -6.13
C LYS A 379 -33.10 -4.19 -7.55
N ARG A 380 -32.42 -3.61 -8.54
CA ARG A 380 -32.84 -3.66 -9.95
C ARG A 380 -32.78 -5.07 -10.52
N GLN A 381 -31.68 -5.81 -10.26
CA GLN A 381 -31.54 -7.20 -10.68
C GLN A 381 -32.58 -8.10 -10.01
N LYS A 382 -32.82 -7.94 -8.70
CA LYS A 382 -33.87 -8.69 -7.99
C LYS A 382 -35.25 -8.42 -8.60
N ALA A 383 -35.57 -7.16 -8.89
CA ALA A 383 -36.84 -6.79 -9.54
C ALA A 383 -36.97 -7.42 -10.93
N GLU A 384 -35.89 -7.47 -11.71
CA GLU A 384 -35.91 -8.06 -13.05
C GLU A 384 -36.00 -9.59 -13.03
N LEU A 385 -35.31 -10.25 -12.10
CA LEU A 385 -35.40 -11.70 -11.90
C LEU A 385 -36.79 -12.11 -11.39
N SER A 386 -37.38 -11.32 -10.49
CA SER A 386 -38.75 -11.53 -10.01
C SER A 386 -39.78 -11.34 -11.14
N LYS A 387 -39.61 -10.33 -12.02
CA LYS A 387 -40.44 -10.17 -13.22
C LYS A 387 -40.37 -11.36 -14.17
N ARG A 388 -39.22 -12.04 -14.23
CA ARG A 388 -39.01 -13.25 -15.07
C ARG A 388 -39.42 -14.55 -14.37
N GLY A 389 -39.96 -14.48 -13.14
CA GLY A 389 -40.36 -15.65 -12.36
C GLY A 389 -39.19 -16.52 -11.87
N LEU A 390 -37.97 -15.98 -11.87
CA LEU A 390 -36.75 -16.70 -11.45
C LEU A 390 -36.45 -16.54 -9.96
N LEU A 391 -37.11 -15.60 -9.29
CA LEU A 391 -37.07 -15.40 -7.85
C LEU A 391 -38.51 -15.37 -7.34
N ASP A 392 -38.86 -16.32 -6.48
CA ASP A 392 -40.12 -16.30 -5.74
C ASP A 392 -40.17 -15.06 -4.83
N LYS A 393 -41.39 -14.52 -4.66
CA LYS A 393 -41.68 -13.22 -4.03
C LYS A 393 -41.16 -13.09 -2.61
#